data_AF-A0A6P0SAF9-F1
#
_entry.id   AF-A0A6P0SAF9-F1
#
_cell.length_a   1.000
_cell.length_b   1.000
_cell.length_c   1.000
_cell.angle_alpha   90.00
_cell.angle_beta   90.00
_cell.angle_gamma   90.00
#
_symmetry.space_group_name_H-M   'P 1'
#
loop_
_entity.id
_entity.type
_entity.pdbx_description
1 polymer ?
#
loop_
_entity_poly.entity_id
_entity_poly.type
_entity_poly.pdbx_seq_one_letter_code
_entity_poly.pdbx_strand_id
1 'polypeptide(L)'
;MILSIDIICWLTSPLPVGAFLPSLPLDSLFSTQGIMVMLLGAYAFAMWMFLTSAPKVHTIMVSDLGIARQFYEGLLELSAAEVPLHYYYNYEQTMGSTSIDPLYMSTNLGTTQATQFNGTDGLWYQLKKNTQLHVISGASLGNKNQQRHVCFDHECLDQVLMLVQMRRLKYKVRTLKPLNFLVKDVDDRVIELAEVSN
;
A
#
# COMPACT_ATOMS: atom_id res chain seq x y z
N MET A 1 8.74 -75.41 -21.80
CA MET A 1 9.26 -74.99 -20.48
C MET A 1 9.69 -73.52 -20.64
N ILE A 2 8.72 -72.59 -20.60
CA ILE A 2 8.39 -71.70 -19.46
C ILE A 2 9.67 -70.95 -19.00
N LEU A 3 9.95 -69.75 -19.53
CA LEU A 3 9.53 -68.40 -19.09
C LEU A 3 10.51 -67.81 -18.07
N SER A 4 11.23 -66.75 -18.45
CA SER A 4 11.36 -65.53 -17.64
C SER A 4 12.01 -64.44 -18.48
N ILE A 5 11.19 -63.45 -18.83
CA ILE A 5 11.61 -62.17 -19.38
C ILE A 5 11.51 -61.21 -18.19
N ASP A 6 12.65 -60.72 -17.70
CA ASP A 6 12.68 -59.72 -16.62
C ASP A 6 12.31 -58.34 -17.20
N ILE A 7 11.01 -58.06 -17.17
CA ILE A 7 10.41 -56.74 -17.39
C ILE A 7 10.16 -56.12 -16.00
N ILE A 8 10.58 -54.86 -15.83
CA ILE A 8 10.30 -53.94 -14.70
C ILE A 8 11.20 -54.09 -13.47
N CYS A 9 12.29 -53.34 -13.49
CA CYS A 9 12.63 -52.43 -12.40
C CYS A 9 13.31 -51.20 -13.00
N TRP A 10 13.42 -50.10 -12.25
CA TRP A 10 14.05 -48.83 -12.65
C TRP A 10 13.13 -47.79 -13.35
N LEU A 11 11.86 -47.74 -12.96
CA LEU A 11 11.24 -46.42 -12.75
C LEU A 11 11.64 -45.92 -11.36
N THR A 12 11.94 -44.62 -11.26
CA THR A 12 12.31 -43.83 -10.07
C THR A 12 13.80 -43.84 -9.68
N SER A 13 14.62 -43.17 -10.49
CA SER A 13 15.80 -42.48 -9.93
C SER A 13 15.28 -41.29 -9.13
N PRO A 14 15.43 -41.22 -7.78
CA PRO A 14 15.29 -39.95 -7.09
C PRO A 14 16.43 -39.07 -7.60
N LEU A 15 16.13 -38.04 -8.37
CA LEU A 15 17.08 -36.98 -8.67
C LEU A 15 17.55 -36.41 -7.32
N PRO A 16 18.79 -36.66 -6.88
CA PRO A 16 19.25 -36.08 -5.64
C PRO A 16 19.39 -34.59 -5.91
N VAL A 17 18.63 -33.77 -5.19
CA VAL A 17 18.76 -32.31 -5.22
C VAL A 17 20.22 -31.87 -4.95
N GLY A 18 21.05 -32.75 -4.36
CA GLY A 18 22.50 -32.58 -4.19
C GLY A 18 23.37 -32.70 -5.45
N ALA A 19 22.86 -33.15 -6.61
CA ALA A 19 23.64 -33.19 -7.86
C ALA A 19 23.86 -31.81 -8.50
N PHE A 20 23.12 -30.79 -8.07
CA PHE A 20 23.34 -29.40 -8.48
C PHE A 20 24.30 -28.62 -7.56
N LEU A 21 24.82 -29.23 -6.49
CA LEU A 21 25.80 -28.63 -5.58
C LEU A 21 26.95 -29.61 -5.21
N PRO A 22 27.66 -30.23 -6.16
CA PRO A 22 28.62 -31.29 -5.85
C PRO A 22 29.97 -30.79 -5.29
N SER A 23 30.18 -29.48 -5.12
CA SER A 23 31.41 -28.93 -4.55
C SER A 23 31.22 -27.50 -4.04
N LEU A 24 30.68 -27.34 -2.83
CA LEU A 24 31.01 -26.15 -2.02
C LEU A 24 32.19 -26.54 -1.12
N PRO A 25 33.45 -26.35 -1.57
CA PRO A 25 34.58 -26.47 -0.66
C PRO A 25 34.37 -25.40 0.41
N LEU A 26 34.13 -25.82 1.65
CA LEU A 26 33.96 -24.91 2.79
C LEU A 26 35.17 -23.96 2.92
N ASP A 27 36.34 -24.39 2.46
CA ASP A 27 37.56 -23.57 2.39
C ASP A 27 37.47 -22.39 1.40
N SER A 28 36.64 -22.51 0.35
CA SER A 28 36.39 -21.41 -0.59
C SER A 28 35.39 -20.40 -0.03
N LEU A 29 34.45 -20.81 0.84
CA LEU A 29 33.51 -19.90 1.51
C LEU A 29 34.20 -18.95 2.50
N PHE A 30 35.31 -19.37 3.11
CA PHE A 30 36.12 -18.54 4.02
C PHE A 30 37.35 -17.90 3.35
N SER A 31 37.54 -18.07 2.04
CA SER A 31 38.57 -17.37 1.26
C SER A 31 38.18 -15.90 1.04
N THR A 32 39.16 -15.01 0.81
CA THR A 32 38.90 -13.58 0.53
C THR A 32 37.91 -13.37 -0.61
N GLN A 33 37.99 -14.21 -1.65
CA GLN A 33 37.08 -14.18 -2.79
C GLN A 33 35.68 -14.74 -2.44
N GLY A 34 35.60 -15.78 -1.61
CA GLY A 34 34.32 -16.32 -1.13
C GLY A 34 33.58 -15.36 -0.21
N ILE A 35 34.30 -14.70 0.70
CA ILE A 35 33.77 -13.63 1.54
C ILE A 35 33.25 -12.49 0.67
N MET A 36 33.98 -12.09 -0.38
CA MET A 36 33.52 -11.04 -1.30
C MET A 36 32.20 -11.41 -1.99
N VAL A 37 32.07 -12.65 -2.48
CA VAL A 37 30.83 -13.13 -3.12
C VAL A 37 29.68 -13.24 -2.11
N MET A 38 29.95 -13.73 -0.90
CA MET A 38 28.95 -13.82 0.17
C MET A 38 28.46 -12.42 0.58
N LEU A 39 29.35 -11.44 0.68
CA LEU A 39 29.01 -10.06 1.04
C LEU A 39 28.16 -9.40 -0.05
N LEU A 40 28.47 -9.67 -1.33
CA LEU A 40 27.65 -9.23 -2.47
C LEU A 40 26.25 -9.87 -2.43
N GLY A 41 26.18 -11.19 -2.15
CA GLY A 41 24.91 -11.91 -2.03
C GLY A 41 24.07 -11.41 -0.85
N ALA A 42 24.70 -11.18 0.31
CA ALA A 42 24.04 -10.62 1.48
C ALA A 42 23.50 -9.21 1.22
N TYR A 43 24.26 -8.36 0.51
CA TYR A 43 23.81 -7.03 0.11
C TYR A 43 22.61 -7.09 -0.85
N ALA A 44 22.70 -7.93 -1.89
CA ALA A 44 21.60 -8.11 -2.83
C ALA A 44 20.32 -8.59 -2.13
N PHE A 45 20.46 -9.53 -1.19
CA PHE A 45 19.35 -10.01 -0.37
C PHE A 45 18.77 -8.92 0.53
N ALA A 46 19.62 -8.16 1.22
CA ALA A 46 19.19 -7.04 2.06
C ALA A 46 18.44 -5.98 1.23
N MET A 47 18.94 -5.66 0.03
CA MET A 47 18.30 -4.72 -0.87
C MET A 47 16.96 -5.23 -1.39
N TRP A 48 16.85 -6.52 -1.70
CA TRP A 48 15.57 -7.14 -2.08
C TRP A 48 14.54 -7.09 -0.96
N MET A 49 14.94 -7.40 0.28
CA MET A 49 14.08 -7.29 1.47
C MET A 49 13.63 -5.84 1.72
N PHE A 50 14.53 -4.87 1.51
CA PHE A 50 14.22 -3.46 1.66
C PHE A 50 13.19 -2.99 0.63
N LEU A 51 13.42 -3.28 -0.66
CA LEU A 51 12.53 -2.87 -1.74
C LEU A 51 11.14 -3.52 -1.65
N THR A 52 11.07 -4.77 -1.21
CA THR A 52 9.78 -5.48 -1.02
C THR A 52 9.02 -5.00 0.21
N SER A 53 9.70 -4.42 1.19
CA SER A 53 9.09 -3.88 2.41
C SER A 53 8.63 -2.43 2.29
N ALA A 54 8.88 -1.78 1.15
CA ALA A 54 8.56 -0.37 0.95
C ALA A 54 7.06 -0.09 1.17
N PRO A 55 6.71 0.97 1.93
CA PRO A 55 5.32 1.36 2.12
C PRO A 55 4.72 1.80 0.78
N LYS A 56 3.51 1.30 0.47
CA LYS A 56 2.75 1.71 -0.72
C LYS A 56 1.81 2.85 -0.36
N VAL A 57 1.73 3.86 -1.21
CA VAL A 57 0.75 4.95 -1.08
C VAL A 57 -0.14 4.94 -2.32
N HIS A 58 -1.43 4.78 -2.11
CA HIS A 58 -2.43 4.90 -3.17
C HIS A 58 -3.11 6.26 -3.09
N THR A 59 -3.42 6.84 -4.25
CA THR A 59 -4.15 8.11 -4.33
C THR A 59 -5.55 7.89 -4.88
N ILE A 60 -6.56 8.39 -4.16
CA ILE A 60 -7.93 8.46 -4.62
C ILE A 60 -8.32 9.93 -4.77
N MET A 61 -8.80 10.29 -5.96
CA MET A 61 -9.41 11.58 -6.22
C MET A 61 -10.90 11.51 -5.90
N VAL A 62 -11.40 12.43 -5.09
CA VAL A 62 -12.82 12.50 -4.70
C VAL A 62 -13.44 13.80 -5.18
N SER A 63 -14.77 13.79 -5.28
CA SER A 63 -15.57 14.95 -5.65
C SER A 63 -15.77 15.89 -4.46
N ASP A 64 -15.97 15.34 -3.26
CA ASP A 64 -16.14 16.10 -2.03
C ASP A 64 -15.36 15.43 -0.88
N LEU A 65 -14.44 16.17 -0.27
CA LEU A 65 -13.61 15.68 0.85
C LEU A 65 -14.41 15.46 2.14
N GLY A 66 -15.47 16.23 2.39
CA GLY A 66 -16.33 16.07 3.56
C GLY A 66 -17.11 14.76 3.51
N ILE A 67 -17.68 14.44 2.35
CA ILE A 67 -18.38 13.16 2.15
C ILE A 67 -17.39 12.00 2.18
N ALA A 68 -16.21 12.17 1.56
CA ALA A 68 -15.16 11.16 1.61
C ALA A 68 -14.71 10.87 3.04
N ARG A 69 -14.54 11.89 3.89
CA ARG A 69 -14.20 11.72 5.31
C ARG A 69 -15.23 10.86 6.03
N GLN A 70 -16.52 11.18 5.90
CA GLN A 70 -17.60 10.39 6.51
C GLN A 70 -17.59 8.94 6.01
N PHE A 71 -17.30 8.71 4.73
CA PHE A 71 -17.20 7.36 4.17
C PHE A 71 -15.99 6.58 4.71
N TYR A 72 -14.79 7.17 4.67
CA TYR A 72 -13.55 6.47 5.04
C TYR A 72 -13.37 6.34 6.56
N GLU A 73 -13.63 7.39 7.35
CA GLU A 73 -13.52 7.36 8.81
C GLU A 73 -14.78 6.82 9.48
N GLY A 74 -15.96 7.13 8.94
CA GLY A 74 -17.23 6.74 9.57
C GLY A 74 -17.63 5.32 9.20
N LEU A 75 -17.78 5.02 7.91
CA LEU A 75 -18.31 3.72 7.47
C LEU A 75 -17.26 2.63 7.40
N LEU A 76 -16.07 2.97 6.89
CA LEU A 76 -14.97 2.01 6.78
C LEU A 76 -14.14 1.94 8.07
N GLU A 77 -14.27 2.93 8.96
CA GLU A 77 -13.49 3.12 10.19
C GLU A 77 -11.98 2.97 9.95
N LEU A 78 -11.49 3.59 8.87
CA LEU A 78 -10.06 3.66 8.62
C LEU A 78 -9.39 4.54 9.68
N SER A 79 -8.23 4.09 10.18
CA SER A 79 -7.42 4.92 11.06
C SER A 79 -6.88 6.10 10.27
N ALA A 80 -7.15 7.31 10.75
CA ALA A 80 -6.45 8.50 10.28
C ALA A 80 -4.94 8.27 10.46
N ALA A 81 -4.19 8.58 9.42
CA ALA A 81 -2.73 8.51 9.40
C ALA A 81 -2.17 9.92 9.28
N GLU A 82 -1.03 10.16 9.91
CA GLU A 82 -0.31 11.42 9.70
C GLU A 82 0.34 11.43 8.31
N VAL A 83 0.45 12.63 7.73
CA VAL A 83 1.06 12.86 6.42
C VAL A 83 2.49 12.29 6.42
N PRO A 84 2.83 11.33 5.54
CA PRO A 84 4.17 10.72 5.51
C PRO A 84 5.29 11.72 5.20
N LEU A 85 4.92 12.84 4.58
CA LEU A 85 5.84 13.85 4.04
C LEU A 85 6.31 14.90 5.05
N HIS A 86 5.85 14.89 6.31
CA HIS A 86 6.36 15.87 7.29
C HIS A 86 7.88 15.76 7.51
N TYR A 87 8.48 14.61 7.16
CA TYR A 87 9.92 14.39 7.23
C TYR A 87 10.72 14.92 6.01
N TYR A 88 10.07 15.19 4.87
CA TYR A 88 10.79 15.47 3.62
C TYR A 88 10.62 16.91 3.09
N TYR A 89 9.54 17.61 3.44
CA TYR A 89 9.25 18.96 2.93
C TYR A 89 9.44 20.10 3.93
N ASN A 90 9.96 19.83 5.13
CA ASN A 90 10.35 20.86 6.09
C ASN A 90 11.72 21.52 5.78
N TYR A 91 12.10 21.62 4.50
CA TYR A 91 13.27 22.42 4.10
C TYR A 91 12.94 23.91 3.95
N GLU A 92 11.67 24.26 3.72
CA GLU A 92 11.27 25.64 3.38
C GLU A 92 10.78 26.45 4.60
N GLN A 93 10.40 25.80 5.71
CA GLN A 93 9.87 26.51 6.88
C GLN A 93 10.94 27.04 7.85
N THR A 94 12.23 26.80 7.58
CA THR A 94 13.35 27.30 8.40
C THR A 94 14.23 28.34 7.71
N MET A 95 13.97 28.70 6.45
CA MET A 95 14.78 29.70 5.71
C MET A 95 14.02 30.97 5.30
N GLY A 96 12.91 31.30 5.97
CA GLY A 96 12.13 32.53 5.68
C GLY A 96 11.74 33.38 6.88
N SER A 97 11.93 32.90 8.12
CA SER A 97 11.57 33.63 9.34
C SER A 97 12.82 33.87 10.17
N THR A 98 13.33 35.09 10.09
CA THR A 98 14.36 35.64 10.96
C THR A 98 14.12 35.31 12.44
N SER A 99 15.06 34.57 13.02
CA SER A 99 15.54 34.69 14.41
C SER A 99 14.52 34.63 15.55
N ILE A 100 13.83 33.50 15.74
CA ILE A 100 13.31 33.14 17.07
C ILE A 100 13.63 31.67 17.35
N ASP A 101 14.51 31.46 18.32
CA ASP A 101 14.95 30.17 18.85
C ASP A 101 13.77 29.44 19.51
N PRO A 102 13.44 28.19 19.12
CA PRO A 102 12.29 27.45 19.64
C PRO A 102 12.41 27.06 21.11
N LEU A 103 13.55 27.33 21.76
CA LEU A 103 13.73 27.21 23.21
C LEU A 103 13.05 28.32 24.02
N TYR A 104 12.59 29.42 23.40
CA TYR A 104 12.01 30.57 24.10
C TYR A 104 10.47 30.67 24.03
N MET A 105 9.78 29.75 23.32
CA MET A 105 8.31 29.69 23.32
C MET A 105 7.77 28.70 24.37
N SER A 106 8.29 28.77 25.59
CA SER A 106 7.63 28.18 26.76
C SER A 106 6.67 29.20 27.37
N THR A 107 5.38 29.08 27.04
CA THR A 107 4.20 29.28 27.91
C THR A 107 3.01 29.66 27.04
N ASN A 108 2.26 28.64 26.62
CA ASN A 108 0.80 28.70 26.61
C ASN A 108 0.27 27.27 26.71
N LEU A 109 -0.07 26.90 27.94
CA LEU A 109 -0.90 25.76 28.26
C LEU A 109 -2.28 26.02 27.66
N GLY A 110 -2.80 25.09 26.85
CA GLY A 110 -4.21 25.10 26.44
C GLY A 110 -4.44 25.46 24.98
N THR A 111 -4.31 24.48 24.11
CA THR A 111 -5.36 24.02 23.18
C THR A 111 -4.73 22.93 22.35
N THR A 112 -5.32 21.74 22.36
CA THR A 112 -5.18 20.77 21.29
C THR A 112 -5.59 21.51 20.02
N GLN A 113 -4.62 22.07 19.29
CA GLN A 113 -4.84 22.52 17.94
C GLN A 113 -5.23 21.28 17.16
N ALA A 114 -6.53 21.06 17.05
CA ALA A 114 -7.08 20.45 15.85
C ALA A 114 -6.47 21.25 14.71
N THR A 115 -5.52 20.63 14.03
CA THR A 115 -4.90 21.10 12.80
C THR A 115 -6.03 21.66 11.95
N GLN A 116 -6.09 22.99 11.83
CA GLN A 116 -6.98 23.63 10.88
C GLN A 116 -6.55 23.13 9.51
N PHE A 117 -7.29 22.15 9.01
CA PHE A 117 -7.20 21.67 7.64
C PHE A 117 -7.40 22.88 6.73
N ASN A 118 -6.31 23.41 6.19
CA ASN A 118 -6.39 24.22 4.97
C ASN A 118 -7.06 23.32 3.93
N GLY A 119 -8.12 23.81 3.28
CA GLY A 119 -8.99 23.05 2.36
C GLY A 119 -8.31 22.49 1.11
N THR A 120 -6.98 22.50 1.06
CA THR A 120 -6.10 21.91 0.05
C THR A 120 -5.31 20.70 0.55
N ASP A 121 -5.28 20.45 1.85
CA ASP A 121 -4.59 19.27 2.41
C ASP A 121 -5.49 18.04 2.29
N GLY A 122 -5.04 17.08 1.48
CA GLY A 122 -5.70 15.78 1.33
C GLY A 122 -5.80 15.02 2.66
N LEU A 123 -6.73 14.08 2.73
CA LEU A 123 -6.93 13.21 3.90
C LEU A 123 -6.03 11.98 3.77
N TRP A 124 -5.43 11.55 4.87
CA TRP A 124 -4.52 10.40 4.92
C TRP A 124 -5.07 9.31 5.83
N TYR A 125 -5.13 8.09 5.32
CA TYR A 125 -5.65 6.94 6.03
C TYR A 125 -4.72 5.74 5.93
N GLN A 126 -4.71 4.91 6.96
CA GLN A 126 -4.02 3.62 6.93
C GLN A 126 -4.96 2.53 6.40
N LEU A 127 -4.66 1.96 5.23
CA LEU A 127 -5.46 0.92 4.60
C LEU A 127 -5.05 -0.50 5.07
N LYS A 128 -3.74 -0.74 5.19
CA LYS A 128 -3.10 -1.94 5.75
C LYS A 128 -1.81 -1.55 6.46
N LYS A 129 -1.14 -2.46 7.17
CA LYS A 129 0.11 -2.17 7.91
C LYS A 129 1.17 -1.39 7.11
N ASN A 130 1.36 -1.70 5.83
CA ASN A 130 2.35 -1.05 4.95
C ASN A 130 1.71 -0.30 3.77
N THR A 131 0.42 0.04 3.86
CA THR A 131 -0.31 0.68 2.77
C THR A 131 -1.12 1.84 3.29
N GLN A 132 -0.88 3.02 2.73
CA GLN A 132 -1.58 4.24 3.03
C GLN A 132 -2.45 4.66 1.85
N LEU A 133 -3.53 5.35 2.19
CA LEU A 133 -4.49 5.90 1.26
C LEU A 133 -4.48 7.42 1.41
N HIS A 134 -4.13 8.10 0.33
CA HIS A 134 -4.20 9.54 0.20
C HIS A 134 -5.45 9.92 -0.57
N VAL A 135 -6.31 10.73 0.03
CA VAL A 135 -7.59 11.16 -0.54
C VAL A 135 -7.52 12.65 -0.83
N ILE A 136 -7.59 13.01 -2.10
CA ILE A 136 -7.50 14.40 -2.57
C ILE A 136 -8.77 14.82 -3.31
N SER A 137 -9.15 16.09 -3.23
CA SER A 137 -10.19 16.62 -4.10
C SER A 137 -9.68 16.71 -5.54
N GLY A 138 -10.52 16.35 -6.51
CA GLY A 138 -10.15 16.49 -7.93
C GLY A 138 -10.99 15.67 -8.90
N ALA A 139 -11.88 14.81 -8.41
CA ALA A 139 -12.78 14.06 -9.27
C ALA A 139 -14.03 14.90 -9.61
N SER A 140 -14.47 14.84 -10.86
CA SER A 140 -15.80 15.34 -11.24
C SER A 140 -16.89 14.45 -10.64
N LEU A 141 -18.09 15.00 -10.46
CA LEU A 141 -19.26 14.19 -10.14
C LEU A 141 -19.48 13.08 -11.20
N GLY A 142 -20.02 11.96 -10.74
CA GLY A 142 -20.34 10.80 -11.55
C GLY A 142 -21.68 10.93 -12.26
N ASN A 143 -22.12 9.83 -12.88
CA ASN A 143 -23.38 9.82 -13.60
C ASN A 143 -24.55 10.09 -12.63
N LYS A 144 -25.53 10.90 -13.04
CA LYS A 144 -26.67 11.34 -12.21
C LYS A 144 -26.27 12.19 -10.98
N ASN A 145 -25.20 12.99 -11.07
CA ASN A 145 -24.68 13.81 -9.97
C ASN A 145 -24.33 12.99 -8.72
N GLN A 146 -23.90 11.74 -8.92
CA GLN A 146 -23.45 10.87 -7.84
C GLN A 146 -22.05 11.29 -7.38
N GLN A 147 -21.77 11.09 -6.10
CA GLN A 147 -20.43 11.28 -5.57
C GLN A 147 -19.52 10.25 -6.22
N ARG A 148 -18.33 10.68 -6.63
CA ARG A 148 -17.40 9.85 -7.40
C ARG A 148 -16.02 9.91 -6.79
N HIS A 149 -15.46 8.72 -6.56
CA HIS A 149 -14.12 8.47 -6.09
C HIS A 149 -13.38 7.72 -7.20
N VAL A 150 -12.25 8.25 -7.62
CA VAL A 150 -11.50 7.77 -8.78
C VAL A 150 -10.11 7.36 -8.34
N CYS A 151 -9.68 6.16 -8.71
CA CYS A 151 -8.34 5.67 -8.44
C CYS A 151 -7.68 5.18 -9.72
N PHE A 152 -6.36 5.33 -9.81
CA PHE A 152 -5.56 4.77 -10.89
C PHE A 152 -5.15 3.31 -10.63
N ASP A 153 -5.02 2.94 -9.35
CA ASP A 153 -4.54 1.62 -8.96
C ASP A 153 -5.71 0.65 -8.72
N HIS A 154 -5.74 -0.44 -9.50
CA HIS A 154 -6.69 -1.54 -9.30
C HIS A 154 -6.62 -2.12 -7.87
N GLU A 155 -5.40 -2.36 -7.38
CA GLU A 155 -5.15 -2.90 -6.03
C GLU A 155 -5.75 -2.01 -4.92
N CYS A 156 -5.84 -0.70 -5.14
CA CYS A 156 -6.43 0.22 -4.17
C CYS A 156 -7.94 0.02 -4.08
N LEU A 157 -8.62 -0.04 -5.22
CA LEU A 157 -10.08 -0.20 -5.25
C LEU A 157 -10.52 -1.60 -4.81
N ASP A 158 -9.75 -2.64 -5.12
CA ASP A 158 -9.97 -3.99 -4.61
C ASP A 158 -9.93 -4.02 -3.07
N GLN A 159 -8.94 -3.35 -2.46
CA GLN A 159 -8.84 -3.27 -1.00
C GLN A 159 -10.01 -2.50 -0.38
N VAL A 160 -10.44 -1.40 -1.00
CA VAL A 160 -11.61 -0.66 -0.54
C VAL A 160 -12.87 -1.51 -0.70
N LEU A 161 -13.05 -2.24 -1.80
CA LEU A 161 -14.18 -3.14 -2.02
C LEU A 161 -14.22 -4.25 -0.95
N MET A 162 -13.06 -4.83 -0.62
CA MET A 162 -12.95 -5.82 0.44
C MET A 162 -13.39 -5.24 1.80
N LEU A 163 -12.98 -4.02 2.14
CA LEU A 163 -13.44 -3.35 3.37
C LEU A 163 -14.95 -3.11 3.36
N VAL A 164 -15.50 -2.62 2.25
CA VAL A 164 -16.95 -2.42 2.06
C VAL A 164 -17.72 -3.73 2.29
N GLN A 165 -17.20 -4.85 1.78
CA GLN A 165 -17.76 -6.18 1.97
C GLN A 165 -17.68 -6.64 3.43
N MET A 166 -16.53 -6.47 4.09
CA MET A 166 -16.35 -6.84 5.50
C MET A 166 -17.25 -6.03 6.43
N ARG A 167 -17.46 -4.76 6.13
CA ARG A 167 -18.39 -3.86 6.83
C ARG A 167 -19.86 -4.11 6.48
N ARG A 168 -20.16 -5.06 5.59
CA ARG A 168 -21.51 -5.43 5.14
C ARG A 168 -22.32 -4.24 4.60
N LEU A 169 -21.65 -3.27 4.00
CA LEU A 169 -22.30 -2.13 3.37
C LEU A 169 -23.06 -2.58 2.11
N LYS A 170 -24.10 -1.85 1.73
CA LYS A 170 -24.83 -2.13 0.49
C LYS A 170 -23.98 -1.68 -0.70
N TYR A 171 -23.54 -2.63 -1.52
CA TYR A 171 -22.73 -2.35 -2.71
C TYR A 171 -23.26 -3.05 -3.96
N LYS A 172 -22.86 -2.55 -5.13
CA LYS A 172 -23.13 -3.17 -6.43
C LYS A 172 -21.93 -3.00 -7.35
N VAL A 173 -21.31 -4.11 -7.74
CA VAL A 173 -20.25 -4.12 -8.76
C VAL A 173 -20.88 -3.99 -10.15
N ARG A 174 -20.37 -3.06 -10.97
CA ARG A 174 -20.80 -2.85 -12.35
C ARG A 174 -19.86 -3.54 -13.34
N THR A 175 -18.56 -3.32 -13.18
CA THR A 175 -17.50 -3.88 -14.04
C THR A 175 -16.33 -4.31 -13.18
N LEU A 176 -15.65 -5.39 -13.59
CA LEU A 176 -14.47 -5.90 -12.87
C LEU A 176 -13.16 -5.32 -13.42
N LYS A 177 -13.11 -4.97 -14.72
CA LYS A 177 -11.94 -4.38 -15.39
C LYS A 177 -12.40 -3.39 -16.48
N PRO A 178 -12.13 -2.08 -16.37
CA PRO A 178 -11.69 -1.40 -15.14
C PRO A 178 -12.71 -1.61 -14.01
N LEU A 179 -12.24 -1.71 -12.77
CA LEU A 179 -13.09 -1.96 -11.61
C LEU A 179 -13.99 -0.76 -11.37
N ASN A 180 -15.30 -1.00 -11.37
CA ASN A 180 -16.31 0.00 -11.03
C ASN A 180 -17.36 -0.63 -10.13
N PHE A 181 -17.61 0.00 -8.99
CA PHE A 181 -18.67 -0.39 -8.09
C PHE A 181 -19.30 0.82 -7.42
N LEU A 182 -20.55 0.63 -7.01
CA LEU A 182 -21.31 1.61 -6.25
C LEU A 182 -21.41 1.15 -4.80
N VAL A 183 -21.34 2.10 -3.89
CA VAL A 183 -21.61 1.89 -2.47
C VAL A 183 -22.67 2.88 -2.02
N LYS A 184 -23.59 2.43 -1.16
CA LYS A 184 -24.54 3.31 -0.50
C LYS A 184 -24.04 3.67 0.89
N ASP A 185 -24.10 4.96 1.17
CA ASP A 185 -23.86 5.54 2.48
C ASP A 185 -25.08 5.37 3.41
N VAL A 186 -24.93 5.70 4.70
CA VAL A 186 -26.03 5.72 5.68
C VAL A 186 -27.13 6.71 5.32
N ASP A 187 -26.77 7.80 4.66
CA ASP A 187 -27.71 8.83 4.16
C ASP A 187 -28.33 8.45 2.79
N ASP A 188 -28.26 7.17 2.40
CA ASP A 188 -28.72 6.63 1.10
C ASP A 188 -28.05 7.27 -0.14
N ARG A 189 -26.99 8.06 0.07
CA ARG A 189 -26.15 8.65 -0.98
C ARG A 189 -25.40 7.54 -1.69
N VAL A 190 -25.35 7.63 -3.03
CA VAL A 190 -24.60 6.68 -3.85
C VAL A 190 -23.23 7.25 -4.15
N ILE A 191 -22.20 6.51 -3.77
CA ILE A 191 -20.79 6.80 -4.05
C ILE A 191 -20.33 5.80 -5.11
N GLU A 192 -19.89 6.32 -6.26
CA GLU A 192 -19.27 5.56 -7.33
C GLU A 192 -17.77 5.50 -7.11
N LEU A 193 -17.23 4.29 -7.02
CA LEU A 193 -15.79 4.04 -7.00
C LEU A 193 -15.38 3.47 -8.36
N ALA A 194 -14.50 4.17 -9.06
CA ALA A 194 -14.13 3.84 -10.42
C ALA A 194 -12.62 3.86 -10.64
N GLU A 195 -12.11 2.80 -11.25
CA GLU A 195 -10.75 2.72 -11.78
C GLU A 195 -10.65 3.53 -13.08
N VAL A 196 -9.58 4.30 -13.23
CA VAL A 196 -9.25 4.97 -14.50
C VAL A 196 -8.61 3.96 -15.43
N SER A 197 -9.30 3.62 -16.54
CA SER A 197 -8.66 2.90 -17.65
C SER A 197 -7.91 3.89 -18.53
N ASN A 198 -6.63 3.61 -18.79
CA ASN A 198 -5.85 4.23 -19.86
C ASN A 198 -6.17 3.60 -21.22
#